data_AF-A0A7S1KAX8-F1
#
_entry.id   AF-A0A7S1KAX8-F1
#
_cell.length_a   1.000
_cell.length_b   1.000
_cell.length_c   1.000
_cell.angle_alpha   90.00
_cell.angle_beta   90.00
_cell.angle_gamma   90.00
#
_symmetry.space_group_name_H-M   'P 1'
#
loop_
_entity.id
_entity.type
_entity.pdbx_description
1 polymer ?
#
loop_
_entity_poly.entity_id
_entity_poly.type
_entity_poly.pdbx_seq_one_letter_code
_entity_poly.pdbx_strand_id
1 'polypeptide(L)'
;VKFDPTNSIIQAMVSAEGEVVPLKKHVDVNHGEKKGNVEKWLVEVEESMQNCLREVMKESFSAYVTKGRTEWCLEWPGQIVLCVDQLYWTSETEEAIQNKQLPQHKEKLDKELQDIVRLVRGDLTKLNRRTLGAMVTIDVHARDTIQ
;
A
#
# COMPACT_ATOMS: atom_id res chain seq x y z
N VAL A 1 7.62 1.68 -16.06
CA VAL A 1 6.68 2.83 -16.14
C VAL A 1 5.76 2.68 -17.35
N LYS A 2 4.61 3.34 -17.34
CA LYS A 2 3.63 3.33 -18.45
C LYS A 2 3.60 4.69 -19.13
N PHE A 3 3.81 4.70 -20.44
CA PHE A 3 3.67 5.87 -21.29
C PHE A 3 2.22 6.04 -21.79
N ASP A 4 1.90 7.27 -22.19
CA ASP A 4 0.76 7.59 -23.03
C ASP A 4 0.90 6.99 -24.44
N PRO A 5 -0.17 6.94 -25.26
CA PRO A 5 -0.11 6.34 -26.60
C PRO A 5 0.90 6.99 -27.56
N THR A 6 1.32 8.22 -27.31
CA THR A 6 2.30 8.96 -28.11
C THR A 6 3.75 8.77 -27.64
N ASN A 7 3.98 8.00 -26.57
CA ASN A 7 5.30 7.75 -25.97
C ASN A 7 6.04 9.04 -25.53
N SER A 8 5.30 10.05 -25.11
CA SER A 8 5.83 11.36 -24.69
C SER A 8 5.65 11.63 -23.21
N ILE A 9 4.63 11.05 -22.59
CA ILE A 9 4.25 11.35 -21.22
C ILE A 9 4.19 10.06 -20.42
N ILE A 10 4.93 10.02 -19.31
CA ILE A 10 4.87 8.93 -18.35
C ILE A 10 3.72 9.20 -17.37
N GLN A 11 2.78 8.26 -17.29
CA GLN A 11 1.51 8.41 -16.57
C GLN A 11 1.37 7.48 -15.35
N ALA A 12 2.10 6.38 -15.29
CA ALA A 12 2.03 5.44 -14.17
C ALA A 12 3.35 4.72 -13.94
N MET A 13 3.58 4.27 -12.69
CA MET A 13 4.55 3.24 -12.39
C MET A 13 3.89 1.86 -12.48
N VAL A 14 4.68 0.86 -12.84
CA VAL A 14 4.22 -0.52 -13.07
C VAL A 14 5.24 -1.48 -12.45
N SER A 15 4.79 -2.39 -11.59
CA SER A 15 5.64 -3.42 -10.99
C SER A 15 5.87 -4.60 -11.95
N ALA A 16 6.82 -5.48 -11.61
CA ALA A 16 7.07 -6.71 -12.37
C ALA A 16 5.86 -7.67 -12.33
N GLU A 17 5.04 -7.56 -11.28
CA GLU A 17 3.84 -8.35 -11.04
C GLU A 17 2.61 -7.78 -11.75
N GLY A 18 2.75 -6.61 -12.39
CA GLY A 18 1.67 -5.92 -13.10
C GLY A 18 0.82 -5.00 -12.22
N GLU A 19 1.27 -4.67 -11.00
CA GLU A 19 0.63 -3.63 -10.20
C GLU A 19 0.85 -2.28 -10.86
N VAL A 20 -0.21 -1.49 -11.05
CA VAL A 20 -0.15 -0.18 -11.70
C VAL A 20 -0.57 0.90 -10.71
N VAL A 21 0.32 1.85 -10.46
CA VAL A 21 0.03 3.04 -9.64
C VAL A 21 0.11 4.28 -10.54
N PRO A 22 -1.03 4.96 -10.81
CA PRO A 22 -1.03 6.21 -11.57
C PRO A 22 -0.19 7.28 -10.87
N LEU A 23 0.66 7.98 -11.63
CA LEU A 23 1.43 9.10 -11.09
C LEU A 23 0.51 10.31 -10.89
N LYS A 24 0.60 10.94 -9.72
CA LYS A 24 -0.10 12.20 -9.45
C LYS A 24 0.45 13.34 -10.31
N LYS A 25 1.77 13.33 -10.58
CA LYS A 25 2.45 14.25 -11.52
C LYS A 25 3.00 13.47 -12.71
N HIS A 26 2.41 13.67 -13.88
CA HIS A 26 2.94 13.09 -15.12
C HIS A 26 4.29 13.72 -15.52
N VAL A 27 5.13 12.95 -16.18
CA VAL A 27 6.45 13.42 -16.65
C VAL A 27 6.48 13.42 -18.18
N ASP A 28 6.54 14.62 -18.77
CA ASP A 28 6.78 14.81 -20.20
C ASP A 28 8.29 14.75 -20.49
N VAL A 29 8.72 13.74 -21.26
CA VAL A 29 10.13 13.49 -21.59
C VAL A 29 10.68 14.46 -22.66
N ASN A 30 9.81 15.18 -23.36
CA ASN A 30 10.16 16.13 -24.41
C ASN A 30 10.11 17.60 -23.95
N HIS A 31 9.71 17.86 -22.70
CA HIS A 31 9.58 19.22 -22.18
C HIS A 31 10.93 19.86 -21.83
N GLY A 32 11.26 20.97 -22.50
CA GLY A 32 12.44 21.78 -22.19
C GLY A 32 13.75 20.98 -22.28
N GLU A 33 14.58 21.10 -21.25
CA GLU A 33 15.91 20.46 -21.22
C GLU A 33 15.87 18.92 -21.14
N LYS A 34 14.70 18.31 -20.95
CA LYS A 34 14.52 16.86 -20.91
C LYS A 34 14.61 16.23 -22.29
N LYS A 35 14.29 16.98 -23.35
CA LYS A 35 14.27 16.47 -24.71
C LYS A 35 15.64 15.94 -25.12
N GLY A 36 15.72 14.63 -25.34
CA GLY A 36 16.97 13.94 -25.69
C GLY A 36 17.95 13.74 -24.53
N ASN A 37 17.59 14.14 -23.30
CA ASN A 37 18.43 13.96 -22.11
C ASN A 37 17.75 13.00 -21.11
N VAL A 38 18.19 11.74 -21.16
CA VAL A 38 17.62 10.64 -20.36
C VAL A 38 17.76 10.85 -18.86
N GLU A 39 18.91 11.36 -18.41
CA GLU A 39 19.19 11.56 -16.99
C GLU A 39 18.21 12.56 -16.37
N LYS A 40 17.90 13.64 -17.11
CA LYS A 40 17.01 14.70 -16.62
C LYS A 40 15.58 14.22 -16.41
N TRP A 41 15.00 13.49 -17.36
CA TRP A 41 13.62 13.01 -17.18
C TRP A 41 13.55 11.79 -16.26
N LEU A 42 14.59 10.96 -16.15
CA LEU A 42 14.60 9.85 -15.19
C LEU A 42 14.60 10.34 -13.75
N VAL A 43 15.39 11.39 -13.43
CA VAL A 43 15.37 12.01 -12.09
C VAL A 43 13.96 12.55 -11.77
N GLU A 44 13.30 13.23 -12.71
CA GLU A 44 11.94 13.72 -12.48
C GLU A 44 10.91 12.57 -12.31
N VAL A 45 11.09 11.45 -13.02
CA VAL A 45 10.26 10.25 -12.83
C VAL A 45 10.44 9.69 -11.44
N GLU A 46 11.67 9.54 -10.96
CA GLU A 46 11.95 9.05 -9.61
C GLU A 46 11.30 9.94 -8.55
N GLU A 47 11.49 11.26 -8.64
CA GLU A 47 10.86 12.22 -7.73
C GLU A 47 9.34 12.13 -7.77
N SER A 48 8.75 11.99 -8.96
CA SER A 48 7.31 11.82 -9.12
C SER A 48 6.81 10.52 -8.47
N MET A 49 7.54 9.41 -8.62
CA MET A 49 7.19 8.13 -8.00
C MET A 49 7.20 8.23 -6.47
N GLN A 50 8.25 8.82 -5.88
CA GLN A 50 8.36 8.98 -4.43
C GLN A 50 7.24 9.86 -3.86
N ASN A 51 6.98 11.02 -4.48
CA ASN A 51 5.91 11.92 -4.05
C ASN A 51 4.53 11.27 -4.20
N CYS A 52 4.31 10.56 -5.30
CA CYS A 52 3.07 9.83 -5.53
C CYS A 52 2.80 8.77 -4.44
N LEU A 53 3.79 7.94 -4.10
CA LEU A 53 3.62 6.93 -3.05
C LEU A 53 3.37 7.57 -1.68
N ARG A 54 4.03 8.70 -1.38
CA ARG A 54 3.79 9.46 -0.15
C ARG A 54 2.35 9.99 -0.06
N GLU A 55 1.81 10.49 -1.15
CA GLU A 55 0.41 10.95 -1.21
C GLU A 55 -0.57 9.79 -1.09
N VAL A 56 -0.37 8.71 -1.87
CA VAL A 56 -1.21 7.51 -1.81
C VAL A 56 -1.20 6.89 -0.41
N MET A 57 -0.06 6.89 0.28
CA MET A 57 0.03 6.43 1.67
C MET A 57 -0.85 7.25 2.61
N LYS A 58 -0.84 8.59 2.49
CA LYS A 58 -1.68 9.47 3.30
C LYS A 58 -3.17 9.23 3.04
N GLU A 59 -3.54 9.13 1.77
CA GLU A 59 -4.91 8.83 1.35
C GLU A 59 -5.37 7.48 1.91
N SER A 60 -4.52 6.45 1.78
CA SER A 60 -4.77 5.10 2.30
C SER A 60 -4.90 5.08 3.82
N PHE A 61 -4.04 5.82 4.54
CA PHE A 61 -4.10 5.93 5.99
C PHE A 61 -5.43 6.54 6.42
N SER A 62 -5.87 7.64 5.82
CA SER A 62 -7.18 8.23 6.12
C SER A 62 -8.35 7.32 5.78
N ALA A 63 -8.26 6.53 4.71
CA ALA A 63 -9.32 5.62 4.28
C ALA A 63 -9.47 4.37 5.16
N TYR A 64 -8.41 3.96 5.87
CA TYR A 64 -8.41 2.77 6.72
C TYR A 64 -9.54 2.80 7.76
N VAL A 65 -9.73 3.95 8.42
CA VAL A 65 -10.73 4.12 9.49
C VAL A 65 -12.16 4.10 8.97
N THR A 66 -12.39 4.49 7.71
CA THR A 66 -13.75 4.72 7.19
C THR A 66 -14.34 3.54 6.42
N LYS A 67 -13.51 2.71 5.79
CA LYS A 67 -13.98 1.62 4.91
C LYS A 67 -13.97 0.22 5.54
N GLY A 68 -13.30 0.06 6.68
CA GLY A 68 -13.09 -1.26 7.28
C GLY A 68 -11.99 -2.06 6.58
N ARG A 69 -11.24 -2.82 7.38
CA ARG A 69 -9.95 -3.41 6.99
C ARG A 69 -10.01 -4.35 5.77
N THR A 70 -11.05 -5.18 5.66
CA THR A 70 -11.21 -6.19 4.60
C THR A 70 -11.58 -5.61 3.24
N GLU A 71 -12.31 -4.49 3.20
CA GLU A 71 -12.59 -3.76 1.96
C GLU A 71 -11.38 -2.92 1.58
N TRP A 72 -10.83 -2.18 2.54
CA TRP A 72 -9.68 -1.31 2.36
C TRP A 72 -8.48 -2.05 1.75
N CYS A 73 -8.10 -3.22 2.27
CA CYS A 73 -6.90 -3.93 1.80
C CYS A 73 -6.96 -4.40 0.33
N LEU A 74 -8.13 -4.33 -0.33
CA LEU A 74 -8.32 -4.69 -1.73
C LEU A 74 -8.22 -3.49 -2.69
N GLU A 75 -8.23 -2.26 -2.18
CA GLU A 75 -8.31 -1.03 -2.98
C GLU A 75 -6.96 -0.32 -3.15
N TRP A 76 -6.01 -0.57 -2.25
CA TRP A 76 -4.74 0.15 -2.19
C TRP A 76 -3.56 -0.70 -2.69
N PRO A 77 -2.48 -0.07 -3.18
CA PRO A 77 -1.29 -0.79 -3.61
C PRO A 77 -0.71 -1.65 -2.48
N GLY A 78 -0.20 -2.83 -2.82
CA GLY A 78 0.18 -3.85 -1.83
C GLY A 78 1.20 -3.34 -0.81
N GLN A 79 2.23 -2.62 -1.24
CA GLN A 79 3.21 -2.02 -0.32
C GLN A 79 2.55 -1.02 0.66
N ILE A 80 1.60 -0.23 0.18
CA ILE A 80 0.89 0.78 0.97
C ILE A 80 -0.01 0.10 1.99
N VAL A 81 -0.74 -0.95 1.58
CA VAL A 81 -1.55 -1.79 2.45
C VAL A 81 -0.70 -2.34 3.60
N LEU A 82 0.42 -3.01 3.30
CA LEU A 82 1.26 -3.62 4.33
C LEU A 82 1.89 -2.58 5.27
N CYS A 83 2.23 -1.39 4.76
CA CYS A 83 2.83 -0.33 5.57
C CYS A 83 1.80 0.33 6.50
N VAL A 84 0.65 0.74 5.98
CA VAL A 84 -0.40 1.41 6.77
C VAL A 84 -0.96 0.47 7.83
N ASP A 85 -1.11 -0.82 7.52
CA ASP A 85 -1.56 -1.81 8.48
C ASP A 85 -0.64 -1.91 9.70
N GLN A 86 0.68 -1.93 9.48
CA GLN A 86 1.67 -1.90 10.56
C GLN A 86 1.65 -0.58 11.36
N LEU A 87 1.35 0.56 10.72
CA LEU A 87 1.18 1.84 11.43
C LEU A 87 0.01 1.77 12.41
N TYR A 88 -1.14 1.24 11.98
CA TYR A 88 -2.30 1.06 12.84
C TYR A 88 -2.02 0.07 13.95
N TRP A 89 -1.45 -1.10 13.64
CA TRP A 89 -1.07 -2.07 14.66
C TRP A 89 -0.16 -1.46 15.72
N THR A 90 0.85 -0.69 15.31
CA THR A 90 1.79 -0.03 16.24
C THR A 90 1.07 0.96 17.15
N SER A 91 0.24 1.84 16.58
CA SER A 91 -0.51 2.85 17.34
C SER A 91 -1.50 2.21 18.32
N GLU A 92 -2.23 1.19 17.89
CA GLU A 92 -3.23 0.51 18.71
C GLU A 92 -2.58 -0.34 19.80
N THR A 93 -1.42 -0.94 19.52
CA THR A 93 -0.62 -1.65 20.51
C THR A 93 -0.12 -0.68 21.59
N GLU A 94 0.40 0.48 21.21
CA GLU A 94 0.86 1.50 22.15
C GLU A 94 -0.30 1.96 23.07
N GLU A 95 -1.46 2.24 22.49
CA GLU A 95 -2.67 2.60 23.25
C GLU A 95 -3.10 1.46 24.21
N ALA A 96 -3.09 0.22 23.75
CA ALA A 96 -3.44 -0.94 24.57
C ALA A 96 -2.46 -1.14 25.74
N ILE A 97 -1.16 -0.89 25.54
CA ILE A 97 -0.16 -0.93 26.62
C ILE A 97 -0.47 0.16 27.65
N GLN A 98 -0.66 1.42 27.20
CA GLN A 98 -0.94 2.55 28.08
C GLN A 98 -2.21 2.33 28.91
N ASN A 99 -3.25 1.77 28.30
CA ASN A 99 -4.54 1.50 28.93
C ASN A 99 -4.62 0.15 29.65
N LYS A 100 -3.57 -0.68 29.61
CA LYS A 100 -3.55 -2.06 30.17
C LYS A 100 -4.63 -2.97 29.56
N GLN A 101 -4.86 -2.84 28.26
CA GLN A 101 -5.89 -3.54 27.48
C GLN A 101 -5.31 -4.52 26.44
N LEU A 102 -4.08 -5.03 26.67
CA LEU A 102 -3.44 -5.99 25.77
C LEU A 102 -4.30 -7.26 25.50
N PRO A 103 -5.01 -7.85 26.48
CA PRO A 103 -5.89 -9.00 26.21
C PRO A 103 -7.00 -8.68 25.19
N GLN A 104 -7.66 -7.53 25.32
CA GLN A 104 -8.71 -7.10 24.39
C GLN A 104 -8.12 -6.77 23.01
N HIS A 105 -6.93 -6.17 22.98
CA HIS A 105 -6.22 -5.91 21.73
C HIS A 105 -5.88 -7.23 21.01
N LYS A 106 -5.40 -8.25 21.74
CA LYS A 106 -5.14 -9.59 21.19
C LYS A 106 -6.40 -10.21 20.58
N GLU A 107 -7.53 -10.17 21.28
CA GLU A 107 -8.82 -10.67 20.76
C GLU A 107 -9.23 -9.98 19.46
N LYS A 108 -8.97 -8.66 19.35
CA LYS A 108 -9.17 -7.90 18.11
C LYS A 108 -8.26 -8.43 16.99
N LEU A 109 -6.96 -8.58 17.24
CA LEU A 109 -6.01 -9.09 16.24
C LEU A 109 -6.37 -10.50 15.77
N ASP A 110 -6.83 -11.37 16.68
CA ASP A 110 -7.33 -12.70 16.34
C ASP A 110 -8.51 -12.63 15.38
N LYS A 111 -9.47 -11.75 15.64
CA LYS A 111 -10.62 -11.54 14.76
C LYS A 111 -10.20 -11.00 13.38
N GLU A 112 -9.36 -9.99 13.35
CA GLU A 112 -8.89 -9.37 12.11
C GLU A 112 -8.11 -10.36 11.24
N LEU A 113 -7.24 -11.18 11.84
CA LEU A 113 -6.55 -12.26 11.13
C LEU A 113 -7.54 -13.27 10.55
N GLN A 114 -8.56 -13.70 11.30
CA GLN A 114 -9.56 -14.63 10.79
C GLN A 114 -10.35 -14.05 9.61
N ASP A 115 -10.66 -12.75 9.66
CA ASP A 115 -11.36 -12.06 8.58
C ASP A 115 -10.50 -12.00 7.30
N ILE A 116 -9.19 -11.71 7.42
CA ILE A 116 -8.26 -11.78 6.27
C ILE A 116 -8.09 -13.22 5.76
N VAL A 117 -7.96 -14.21 6.64
CA VAL A 117 -7.86 -15.63 6.22
C VAL A 117 -9.09 -16.07 5.45
N ARG A 118 -10.29 -15.64 5.87
CA ARG A 118 -11.53 -15.89 5.13
C ARG A 118 -11.51 -15.20 3.77
N LEU A 119 -11.06 -13.95 3.71
CA LEU A 119 -10.96 -13.19 2.46
C LEU A 119 -10.00 -13.86 1.47
N VAL A 120 -8.85 -14.35 1.92
CA VAL A 120 -7.87 -15.09 1.10
C VAL A 120 -8.46 -16.36 0.48
N ARG A 121 -9.42 -17.02 1.16
CA ARG A 121 -10.08 -18.23 0.65
C ARG A 121 -11.13 -17.94 -0.43
N GLY A 122 -11.54 -16.69 -0.61
CA GLY A 122 -12.46 -16.27 -1.64
C GLY A 122 -11.80 -16.04 -3.01
N ASP A 123 -12.60 -15.51 -3.92
CA ASP A 123 -12.16 -15.10 -5.25
C ASP A 123 -11.42 -13.77 -5.18
N LEU A 124 -10.18 -13.76 -5.66
CA LEU A 124 -9.29 -12.61 -5.61
C LEU A 124 -8.49 -12.51 -6.89
N THR A 125 -8.15 -11.28 -7.27
CA THR A 125 -7.14 -11.04 -8.31
C THR A 125 -5.80 -11.63 -7.86
N LYS A 126 -4.91 -11.94 -8.81
CA LYS A 126 -3.56 -12.43 -8.49
C LYS A 126 -2.77 -11.45 -7.62
N LEU A 127 -2.96 -10.14 -7.83
CA LEU A 127 -2.31 -9.09 -7.05
C LEU A 127 -2.85 -9.07 -5.61
N ASN A 128 -4.17 -8.99 -5.43
CA ASN A 128 -4.78 -8.96 -4.10
C ASN A 128 -4.42 -10.22 -3.30
N ARG A 129 -4.40 -11.40 -3.95
CA ARG A 129 -3.99 -12.64 -3.30
C ARG A 129 -2.54 -12.60 -2.82
N ARG A 130 -1.63 -11.96 -3.55
CA ARG A 130 -0.22 -11.79 -3.12
C ARG A 130 -0.12 -10.84 -1.93
N THR A 131 -0.77 -9.68 -2.01
CA THR A 131 -0.82 -8.71 -0.91
C THR A 131 -1.38 -9.33 0.37
N LEU A 132 -2.52 -10.01 0.28
CA LEU A 132 -3.14 -10.64 1.45
C LEU A 132 -2.35 -11.83 1.99
N GLY A 133 -1.63 -12.57 1.13
CA GLY A 133 -0.70 -13.60 1.60
C GLY A 133 0.43 -13.04 2.47
N ALA A 134 0.99 -11.89 2.06
CA ALA A 134 1.98 -11.17 2.87
C ALA A 134 1.35 -10.62 4.17
N MET A 135 0.15 -10.03 4.07
CA MET A 135 -0.59 -9.52 5.23
C MET A 135 -0.87 -10.60 6.28
N VAL A 136 -1.30 -11.81 5.88
CA VAL A 136 -1.50 -12.93 6.83
C VAL A 136 -0.21 -13.27 7.60
N THR A 137 0.95 -13.22 6.92
CA THR A 137 2.24 -13.49 7.56
C THR A 137 2.56 -12.42 8.62
N ILE A 138 2.31 -11.15 8.29
CA ILE A 138 2.52 -10.02 9.20
C ILE A 138 1.53 -10.08 10.37
N ASP A 139 0.25 -10.33 10.12
CA ASP A 139 -0.81 -10.43 11.15
C ASP A 139 -0.52 -11.53 12.17
N VAL A 140 -0.02 -12.68 11.71
CA VAL A 140 0.42 -13.77 12.60
C VAL A 140 1.54 -13.29 13.51
N HIS A 141 2.57 -12.64 12.96
CA HIS A 141 3.68 -12.10 13.74
C HIS A 141 3.21 -11.02 14.74
N ALA A 142 2.36 -10.11 14.28
CA ALA A 142 1.82 -9.00 15.05
C ALA A 142 1.02 -9.51 16.27
N ARG A 143 0.10 -10.47 16.05
CA ARG A 143 -0.64 -11.13 17.14
C ARG A 143 0.27 -11.90 18.10
N ASP A 144 1.27 -12.60 17.57
CA ASP A 144 2.17 -13.43 18.39
C ASP A 144 3.10 -12.59 19.26
N THR A 145 3.35 -11.34 18.87
CA THR A 145 4.12 -10.37 19.68
C THR A 145 3.35 -9.90 20.92
N ILE A 146 2.01 -9.92 20.90
CA ILE A 146 1.13 -9.49 22.00
C ILE A 146 0.85 -10.64 23.01
N GLN A 147 1.52 -11.78 22.89
CA GLN A 147 1.29 -12.95 23.78
C GLN A 147 1.59 -12.69 25.25
#